data_AF-A0A9P6YTK3-F1
#
_entry.id   AF-A0A9P6YTK3-F1
#
_cell.length_a   1.000
_cell.length_b   1.000
_cell.length_c   1.000
_cell.angle_alpha   90.00
_cell.angle_beta   90.00
_cell.angle_gamma   90.00
#
_symmetry.space_group_name_H-M   'P 1'
#
loop_
_entity.id
_entity.type
_entity.pdbx_description
1 polymer ?
#
loop_
_entity_poly.entity_id
_entity_poly.type
_entity_poly.pdbx_seq_one_letter_code
_entity_poly.pdbx_strand_id
1 'polypeptide(L)'
;MQARKQQEELPSSDGKVTDPYGLLGLLGVIRMTDPDRSMLALGSDLTTLGLDLNTADSIYSTFISPWSDTQTLPGLNIEPGYSLPACYRQVRATPPAHQRMRTFSDEILFYIFYCMPKDIAQEAAAQELYARHWRYHKELGLWLTKETDENGRPVQSFRRTSSNGLDRGVFVFFDPTSWQKVKREWTLSWDALEERNQPTHPSNSSNTNRVIM
;
A
#
# COMPACT_ATOMS: atom_id res chain seq x y z
N MET A 1 -1.71 14.12 101.31
CA MET A 1 -2.83 14.16 100.33
C MET A 1 -3.07 15.63 100.02
N GLN A 2 -2.94 16.20 98.84
CA GLN A 2 -2.91 15.74 97.45
C GLN A 2 -1.90 16.62 96.69
N ALA A 3 -1.12 16.03 95.77
CA ALA A 3 -0.32 16.77 94.81
C ALA A 3 -1.12 16.91 93.51
N ARG A 4 -1.34 18.16 93.07
CA ARG A 4 -1.98 18.50 91.80
C ARG A 4 -0.97 18.23 90.67
N LYS A 5 -1.19 17.19 89.88
CA LYS A 5 -0.40 16.90 88.67
C LYS A 5 -0.95 17.78 87.56
N GLN A 6 -0.16 18.75 87.09
CA GLN A 6 -0.44 19.51 85.88
C GLN A 6 -0.32 18.57 84.68
N GLN A 7 -1.32 18.62 83.81
CA GLN A 7 -1.36 17.89 82.55
C GLN A 7 -0.72 18.80 81.51
N GLU A 8 0.44 18.41 81.01
CA GLU A 8 1.19 19.10 79.96
C GLU A 8 0.55 18.72 78.62
N GLU A 9 -0.29 19.59 78.07
CA GLU A 9 -0.78 19.48 76.69
C GLU A 9 0.40 19.69 75.74
N LEU A 10 0.73 18.66 74.94
CA LEU A 10 1.57 18.85 73.77
C LEU A 10 0.85 19.79 72.80
N PRO A 11 1.51 20.81 72.24
CA PRO A 11 0.90 21.60 71.18
C PRO A 11 0.68 20.66 69.98
N SER A 12 -0.59 20.46 69.64
CA SER A 12 -1.00 19.98 68.33
C SER A 12 -0.31 20.86 67.29
N SER A 13 0.61 20.27 66.53
CA SER A 13 1.19 20.90 65.35
C SER A 13 0.12 20.96 64.26
N ASP A 14 -0.86 21.82 64.46
CA ASP A 14 -1.83 22.18 63.45
C ASP A 14 -1.17 23.17 62.49
N GLY A 15 -1.27 22.90 61.19
CA GLY A 15 -1.03 23.92 60.17
C GLY A 15 0.38 24.06 59.59
N LYS A 16 1.20 23.00 59.46
CA LYS A 16 2.15 23.03 58.32
C LYS A 16 1.33 22.86 57.06
N VAL A 17 1.03 24.00 56.41
CA VAL A 17 0.57 24.05 55.01
C VAL A 17 1.41 23.01 54.28
N THR A 18 0.77 21.93 53.85
CA THR A 18 1.44 20.85 53.12
C THR A 18 2.04 21.50 51.89
N ASP A 19 3.36 21.72 51.90
CA ASP A 19 4.05 22.40 50.82
C ASP A 19 3.77 21.64 49.52
N PRO A 20 3.01 22.25 48.59
CA PRO A 20 2.60 21.55 47.37
C PRO A 20 3.80 21.26 46.45
N TYR A 21 4.97 21.87 46.71
CA TYR A 21 6.20 21.68 45.94
C TYR A 21 7.22 20.77 46.63
N GLY A 22 6.91 20.28 47.85
CA GLY A 22 7.75 19.33 48.59
C GLY A 22 7.36 17.86 48.36
N LEU A 23 8.11 16.93 48.94
CA LEU A 23 7.86 15.48 48.83
C LEU A 23 6.45 15.08 49.31
N LEU A 24 5.91 15.79 50.32
CA LEU A 24 4.56 15.54 50.82
C LEU A 24 3.48 15.95 49.81
N GLY A 25 3.76 16.94 48.93
CA GLY A 25 2.91 17.32 47.81
C GLY A 25 2.83 16.25 46.71
N LEU A 26 3.85 15.37 46.59
CA LEU A 26 3.83 14.23 45.67
C LEU A 26 2.79 13.18 46.06
N LEU A 27 2.40 13.13 47.33
CA LEU A 27 1.40 12.17 47.81
C LEU A 27 0.05 12.35 47.11
N GLY A 28 -0.31 13.59 46.76
CA GLY A 28 -1.52 13.88 45.98
C GLY A 28 -1.47 13.35 44.55
N VAL A 29 -0.28 13.33 43.94
CA VAL A 29 -0.03 12.76 42.60
C VAL A 29 -0.15 11.24 42.64
N ILE A 30 0.50 10.59 43.62
CA ILE A 30 0.48 9.13 43.80
C ILE A 30 -0.95 8.64 44.07
N ARG A 31 -1.70 9.39 44.88
CA ARG A 31 -3.10 9.07 45.21
C ARG A 31 -4.09 9.47 44.12
N MET A 32 -3.62 10.05 43.01
CA MET A 32 -4.46 10.51 41.90
C MET A 32 -5.62 11.42 42.35
N THR A 33 -5.32 12.31 43.29
CA THR A 33 -6.33 13.24 43.85
C THR A 33 -6.77 14.30 42.84
N ASP A 34 -5.90 14.64 41.89
CA ASP A 34 -6.15 15.59 40.81
C ASP A 34 -5.73 14.93 39.48
N PRO A 35 -6.69 14.66 38.58
CA PRO A 35 -6.42 14.00 37.30
C PRO A 35 -5.40 14.73 36.42
N ASP A 36 -5.48 16.05 36.33
CA ASP A 36 -4.60 16.84 35.44
C ASP A 36 -3.17 16.86 35.99
N ARG A 37 -3.05 17.04 37.30
CA ARG A 37 -1.74 17.00 37.97
C ARG A 37 -1.11 15.61 37.94
N SER A 38 -1.92 14.57 38.05
CA SER A 38 -1.45 13.19 37.93
C SER A 38 -1.05 12.84 36.49
N MET A 39 -1.77 13.31 35.48
CA MET A 39 -1.40 13.11 34.07
C MET A 39 -0.06 13.78 33.76
N LEU A 40 0.15 15.02 34.19
CA LEU A 40 1.40 15.73 33.95
C LEU A 40 2.61 15.11 34.66
N ALA A 41 2.41 14.53 35.84
CA ALA A 41 3.49 13.97 36.65
C ALA A 41 3.80 12.49 36.34
N LEU A 42 2.78 11.67 36.02
CA LEU A 42 2.96 10.26 35.65
C LEU A 42 3.18 10.07 34.15
N GLY A 43 2.65 10.99 33.33
CA GLY A 43 2.77 10.96 31.88
C GLY A 43 1.80 10.01 31.19
N SER A 44 2.09 9.73 29.92
CA SER A 44 1.36 8.81 29.06
C SER A 44 2.36 7.96 28.28
N ASP A 45 1.97 6.74 27.93
CA ASP A 45 2.81 5.86 27.12
C ASP A 45 2.87 6.37 25.67
N LEU A 46 4.02 6.92 25.28
CA LEU A 46 4.23 7.50 23.97
C LEU A 46 4.25 6.45 22.84
N THR A 47 4.46 5.16 23.16
CA THR A 47 4.41 4.09 22.15
C THR A 47 2.99 3.87 21.61
N THR A 48 1.99 4.31 22.38
CA THR A 48 0.57 4.28 21.96
C THR A 48 0.22 5.36 20.95
N LEU A 49 1.09 6.35 20.73
CA LEU A 49 0.87 7.44 19.77
C LEU A 49 1.00 7.00 18.31
N GLY A 50 1.28 5.73 18.06
CA GLY A 50 1.52 5.26 16.70
C GLY A 50 2.73 5.97 16.09
N LEU A 51 3.84 6.06 16.82
CA LEU A 51 5.13 6.49 16.29
C LEU A 51 6.14 5.39 16.61
N ASP A 52 6.94 4.99 15.62
CA ASP A 52 8.04 4.07 15.87
C ASP A 52 9.23 4.85 16.47
N LEU A 53 9.30 4.87 17.80
CA LEU A 53 10.38 5.53 18.54
C LEU A 53 11.67 4.69 18.58
N ASN A 54 11.66 3.47 18.02
CA ASN A 54 12.83 2.60 17.98
C ASN A 54 13.64 2.78 16.68
N THR A 55 13.16 3.56 15.71
CA THR A 55 13.90 3.81 14.46
C THR A 55 15.13 4.68 14.74
N ALA A 56 16.27 4.31 14.14
CA ALA A 56 17.46 5.16 14.13
C ALA A 56 17.31 6.39 13.22
N ASP A 57 16.38 6.33 12.26
CA ASP A 57 16.10 7.39 11.30
C ASP A 57 15.09 8.42 11.85
N SER A 58 14.95 9.53 11.13
CA SER A 58 14.01 10.59 11.50
C SER A 58 12.55 10.19 11.23
N ILE A 59 11.68 10.40 12.22
CA ILE A 59 10.25 10.03 12.16
C ILE A 59 9.35 11.06 11.43
N TYR A 60 9.89 12.21 10.99
CA TYR A 60 9.06 13.26 10.37
C TYR A 60 8.44 12.85 9.03
N SER A 61 8.99 11.84 8.35
CA SER A 61 8.45 11.33 7.09
C SER A 61 7.16 10.52 7.26
N THR A 62 6.96 9.92 8.44
CA THR A 62 5.75 9.18 8.82
C THR A 62 4.82 9.99 9.72
N PHE A 63 5.27 11.15 10.19
CA PHE A 63 4.49 12.08 11.00
C PHE A 63 3.52 12.90 10.14
N ILE A 64 2.26 12.48 10.10
CA ILE A 64 1.22 13.15 9.31
C ILE A 64 0.74 14.44 9.97
N SER A 65 0.34 14.35 11.24
CA SER A 65 -0.24 15.47 11.98
C SER A 65 -0.17 15.23 13.49
N PRO A 66 -0.04 16.29 14.31
CA PRO A 66 -0.06 16.19 15.78
C PRO A 66 -1.34 15.57 16.37
N TRP A 67 -2.43 15.48 15.61
CA TRP A 67 -3.71 14.90 16.05
C TRP A 67 -4.05 13.57 15.36
N SER A 68 -3.08 12.92 14.70
CA SER A 68 -3.31 11.61 14.09
C SER A 68 -3.13 10.51 15.13
N ASP A 69 -4.20 9.75 15.39
CA ASP A 69 -4.22 8.67 16.39
C ASP A 69 -3.55 7.36 15.89
N THR A 70 -3.01 7.32 14.67
CA THR A 70 -2.50 6.07 14.07
C THR A 70 -1.33 6.35 13.13
N GLN A 71 -0.34 5.44 13.13
CA GLN A 71 0.64 5.34 12.05
C GLN A 71 -0.10 5.36 10.71
N THR A 72 0.46 6.10 9.74
CA THR A 72 -0.03 6.24 8.37
C THR A 72 -0.97 5.11 7.94
N LEU A 73 -2.23 5.45 7.58
CA LEU A 73 -3.03 4.50 6.81
C LEU A 73 -2.19 4.07 5.58
N PRO A 74 -2.16 2.78 5.22
CA PRO A 74 -1.43 2.33 4.04
C PRO A 74 -1.84 3.18 2.82
N GLY A 75 -0.93 4.02 2.32
CA GLY A 75 -1.17 4.94 1.21
C GLY A 75 -1.16 6.44 1.54
N LEU A 76 -1.13 6.83 2.82
CA LEU A 76 -0.97 8.24 3.24
C LEU A 76 0.48 8.53 3.67
N ASN A 77 1.44 8.22 2.80
CA ASN A 77 2.82 8.68 3.00
C ASN A 77 2.92 10.13 2.52
N ILE A 78 3.20 11.06 3.43
CA ILE A 78 3.52 12.42 3.03
C ILE A 78 4.90 12.36 2.38
N GLU A 79 4.93 12.56 1.06
CA GLU A 79 6.19 12.66 0.35
C GLU A 79 6.95 13.90 0.87
N PRO A 80 8.17 13.74 1.41
CA PRO A 80 8.95 14.88 1.86
C PRO A 80 9.25 15.79 0.66
N GLY A 81 9.33 17.09 0.91
CA GLY A 81 9.69 18.05 -0.15
C GLY A 81 11.06 17.71 -0.74
N TYR A 82 11.12 17.48 -2.06
CA TYR A 82 12.35 17.20 -2.79
C TYR A 82 12.60 18.27 -3.84
N SER A 83 13.88 18.54 -4.14
CA SER A 83 14.27 19.45 -5.21
C SER A 83 14.93 18.67 -6.35
N LEU A 84 14.23 18.56 -7.47
CA LEU A 84 14.82 17.99 -8.68
C LEU A 84 15.81 18.96 -9.32
N PRO A 85 17.00 18.50 -9.75
CA PRO A 85 17.85 19.28 -10.65
C PRO A 85 17.12 19.61 -11.97
N ALA A 86 17.46 20.73 -12.59
CA ALA A 86 16.79 21.20 -13.82
C ALA A 86 16.85 20.16 -14.96
N CYS A 87 17.96 19.43 -15.07
CA CYS A 87 18.17 18.42 -16.10
C CYS A 87 17.15 17.26 -16.03
N TYR A 88 16.56 16.94 -14.88
CA TYR A 88 15.53 15.90 -14.76
C TYR A 88 14.12 16.39 -15.13
N ARG A 89 13.85 17.71 -15.06
CA ARG A 89 12.52 18.27 -15.37
C ARG A 89 12.24 18.35 -16.87
N GLN A 90 13.28 18.39 -17.69
CA GLN A 90 13.18 18.65 -19.14
C GLN A 90 13.27 17.37 -19.98
N VAL A 91 13.35 16.20 -19.34
CA VAL A 91 13.37 14.92 -20.04
C VAL A 91 11.96 14.59 -20.53
N ARG A 92 11.76 14.60 -21.85
CA ARG A 92 10.54 14.12 -22.48
C ARG A 92 10.82 12.87 -23.30
N ALA A 93 10.13 11.78 -22.99
CA ALA A 93 10.22 10.56 -23.77
C ALA A 93 9.63 10.79 -25.17
N THR A 94 10.46 10.68 -26.20
CA THR A 94 10.06 10.76 -27.60
C THR A 94 10.49 9.47 -28.30
N PRO A 95 9.56 8.65 -28.85
CA PRO A 95 8.11 8.80 -28.80
C PRO A 95 7.51 8.51 -27.40
N PRO A 96 6.25 8.95 -27.17
CA PRO A 96 5.52 8.73 -25.92
C PRO A 96 5.50 7.25 -25.49
N ALA A 97 5.42 7.01 -24.18
CA ALA A 97 5.51 5.66 -23.62
C ALA A 97 4.50 4.67 -24.24
N HIS A 98 3.25 5.09 -24.46
CA HIS A 98 2.19 4.25 -25.05
C HIS A 98 2.52 3.74 -26.47
N GLN A 99 3.40 4.41 -27.21
CA GLN A 99 3.83 3.98 -28.55
C GLN A 99 5.01 3.00 -28.52
N ARG A 100 5.65 2.83 -27.36
CA ARG A 100 6.83 1.96 -27.18
C ARG A 100 6.58 0.77 -26.26
N MET A 101 5.31 0.46 -25.95
CA MET A 101 4.93 -0.60 -25.01
C MET A 101 5.57 -1.96 -25.36
N ARG A 102 5.75 -2.26 -26.66
CA ARG A 102 6.46 -3.45 -27.15
C ARG A 102 7.90 -3.60 -26.64
N THR A 103 8.56 -2.48 -26.34
CA THR A 103 9.97 -2.46 -25.88
C THR A 103 10.09 -2.65 -24.36
N PHE A 104 9.00 -2.52 -23.62
CA PHE A 104 9.01 -2.64 -22.15
C PHE A 104 8.97 -4.10 -21.71
N SER A 105 9.58 -4.42 -20.56
CA SER A 105 9.44 -5.73 -19.93
C SER A 105 8.02 -5.90 -19.35
N ASP A 106 7.62 -7.14 -19.07
CA ASP A 106 6.32 -7.42 -18.46
C ASP A 106 6.12 -6.66 -17.14
N GLU A 107 7.17 -6.54 -16.33
CA GLU A 107 7.14 -5.82 -15.05
C GLU A 107 6.81 -4.33 -15.22
N ILE A 108 7.39 -3.69 -16.24
CA ILE A 108 7.09 -2.29 -16.55
C ILE A 108 5.63 -2.17 -17.03
N LEU A 109 5.15 -3.13 -17.82
CA LEU A 109 3.75 -3.13 -18.26
C LEU A 109 2.79 -3.31 -17.08
N PHE A 110 3.11 -4.17 -16.11
CA PHE A 110 2.35 -4.29 -14.87
C PHE A 110 2.36 -2.99 -14.06
N TYR A 111 3.52 -2.34 -13.94
CA TYR A 111 3.64 -1.04 -13.27
C TYR A 111 2.71 -0.01 -13.89
N ILE A 112 2.77 0.15 -15.21
CA ILE A 112 1.90 1.08 -15.93
C ILE A 112 0.42 0.73 -15.71
N PHE A 113 0.06 -0.55 -15.80
CA PHE A 113 -1.32 -1.01 -15.64
C PHE A 113 -1.90 -0.71 -14.25
N TYR A 114 -1.14 -0.95 -13.18
CA TYR A 114 -1.63 -0.74 -11.81
C TYR A 114 -1.46 0.70 -11.30
N CYS A 115 -0.47 1.45 -11.79
CA CYS A 115 -0.19 2.82 -11.32
C CYS A 115 -0.89 3.92 -12.13
N MET A 116 -1.38 3.63 -13.34
CA MET A 116 -2.03 4.62 -14.22
C MET A 116 -3.50 4.28 -14.51
N PRO A 117 -4.37 4.15 -13.50
CA PRO A 117 -5.76 3.78 -13.73
C PRO A 117 -6.49 4.83 -14.56
N LYS A 118 -7.31 4.37 -15.52
CA LYS A 118 -8.10 5.23 -16.43
C LYS A 118 -7.26 6.08 -17.39
N ASP A 119 -6.00 5.72 -17.60
CA ASP A 119 -5.11 6.33 -18.59
C ASP A 119 -5.05 5.48 -19.88
N ILE A 120 -4.77 6.14 -21.01
CA ILE A 120 -4.44 5.48 -22.29
C ILE A 120 -3.25 4.54 -22.12
N ALA A 121 -2.29 4.88 -21.25
CA ALA A 121 -1.14 4.03 -20.96
C ALA A 121 -1.53 2.68 -20.34
N GLN A 122 -2.55 2.63 -19.47
CA GLN A 122 -3.05 1.38 -18.89
C GLN A 122 -3.66 0.48 -19.97
N GLU A 123 -4.47 1.06 -20.86
CA GLU A 123 -5.06 0.34 -21.99
C GLU A 123 -3.96 -0.20 -22.93
N ALA A 124 -2.97 0.62 -23.29
CA ALA A 124 -1.86 0.20 -24.14
C ALA A 124 -1.00 -0.91 -23.50
N ALA A 125 -0.78 -0.85 -22.18
CA ALA A 125 -0.08 -1.89 -21.44
C ALA A 125 -0.90 -3.19 -21.41
N ALA A 126 -2.22 -3.11 -21.21
CA ALA A 126 -3.11 -4.27 -21.24
C ALA A 126 -3.12 -4.96 -22.62
N GLN A 127 -3.12 -4.19 -23.72
CA GLN A 127 -3.02 -4.73 -25.08
C GLN A 127 -1.72 -5.53 -25.29
N GLU A 128 -0.59 -4.97 -24.87
CA GLU A 128 0.70 -5.65 -25.02
C GLU A 128 0.86 -6.85 -24.09
N LEU A 129 0.36 -6.78 -22.85
CA LEU A 129 0.29 -7.96 -21.96
C LEU A 129 -0.56 -9.07 -22.59
N TYR A 130 -1.72 -8.72 -23.18
CA TYR A 130 -2.58 -9.69 -23.87
C TYR A 130 -1.88 -10.34 -25.07
N ALA A 131 -1.13 -9.56 -25.85
CA ALA A 131 -0.31 -10.04 -26.96
C ALA A 131 0.79 -11.00 -26.50
N ARG A 132 1.31 -10.81 -25.28
CA ARG A 132 2.29 -11.69 -24.60
C ARG A 132 1.66 -12.86 -23.84
N HIS A 133 0.43 -13.22 -24.19
CA HIS A 133 -0.31 -14.34 -23.59
C HIS A 133 -0.73 -14.17 -22.13
N TRP A 134 -0.59 -12.97 -21.55
CA TRP A 134 -1.20 -12.67 -20.26
C TRP A 134 -2.70 -12.46 -20.41
N ARG A 135 -3.45 -12.85 -19.39
CA ARG A 135 -4.90 -12.70 -19.32
C ARG A 135 -5.29 -12.07 -18.00
N TYR A 136 -6.23 -11.15 -18.06
CA TYR A 136 -6.70 -10.44 -16.89
C TYR A 136 -7.90 -11.15 -16.28
N HIS A 137 -7.83 -11.45 -14.99
CA HIS A 137 -8.94 -12.03 -14.23
C HIS A 137 -9.75 -10.91 -13.59
N LYS A 138 -10.98 -10.70 -14.06
CA LYS A 138 -11.81 -9.52 -13.74
C LYS A 138 -12.09 -9.37 -12.24
N GLU A 139 -12.38 -10.47 -11.56
CA GLU A 139 -12.76 -10.44 -10.14
C GLU A 139 -11.56 -10.32 -9.20
N LEU A 140 -10.47 -11.03 -9.47
CA LEU A 140 -9.24 -10.95 -8.68
C LEU A 140 -8.46 -9.65 -8.95
N GLY A 141 -8.68 -9.05 -10.12
CA GLY A 141 -7.93 -7.90 -10.59
C GLY A 141 -6.47 -8.21 -10.90
N LEU A 142 -6.14 -9.46 -11.23
CA LEU A 142 -4.77 -9.95 -11.44
C LEU A 142 -4.53 -10.42 -12.87
N TRP A 143 -3.29 -10.24 -13.34
CA TRP A 143 -2.80 -10.85 -14.57
C TRP A 143 -2.28 -12.25 -14.31
N LEU A 144 -2.65 -13.19 -15.18
CA LEU A 144 -2.19 -14.57 -15.14
C LEU A 144 -1.80 -15.09 -16.52
N THR A 145 -0.92 -16.07 -16.55
CA THR A 145 -0.57 -16.83 -17.75
C THR A 145 -0.38 -18.30 -17.40
N LYS A 146 -0.44 -19.17 -18.41
CA LYS A 146 -0.02 -20.57 -18.24
C LYS A 146 1.49 -20.64 -18.14
N GLU A 147 1.99 -21.66 -17.45
CA GLU A 147 3.43 -21.92 -17.39
C GLU A 147 4.02 -22.02 -18.80
N THR A 148 5.14 -21.31 -19.01
CA THR A 148 5.93 -21.39 -20.23
C THR A 148 7.13 -22.29 -19.99
N ASP A 149 7.57 -23.00 -21.02
CA ASP A 149 8.80 -23.79 -21.01
C ASP A 149 10.04 -22.87 -20.92
N GLU A 150 11.22 -23.48 -20.84
CA GLU A 150 12.51 -22.78 -20.77
C GLU A 150 12.77 -21.88 -22.01
N ASN A 151 12.04 -22.11 -23.11
CA ASN A 151 12.11 -21.35 -24.35
C ASN A 151 11.02 -20.26 -24.44
N GLY A 152 10.26 -20.03 -23.37
CA GLY A 152 9.20 -19.02 -23.31
C GLY A 152 7.94 -19.38 -24.10
N ARG A 153 7.80 -20.64 -24.53
CA ARG A 153 6.60 -21.14 -25.21
C ARG A 153 5.60 -21.63 -24.17
N PRO A 154 4.31 -21.34 -24.32
CA PRO A 154 3.31 -21.85 -23.39
C PRO A 154 3.32 -23.39 -23.40
N VAL A 155 3.55 -24.03 -22.24
CA VAL A 155 3.53 -25.50 -22.08
C VAL A 155 2.18 -26.06 -22.50
N GLN A 156 1.12 -25.25 -22.37
CA GLN A 156 -0.20 -25.52 -22.92
C GLN A 156 -0.78 -24.25 -23.52
N SER A 157 -1.38 -24.36 -24.71
CA SER A 157 -2.06 -23.22 -25.33
C SER A 157 -3.16 -22.69 -24.42
N PHE A 158 -3.21 -21.38 -24.22
CA PHE A 158 -4.30 -20.69 -23.52
C PHE A 158 -5.55 -20.63 -24.43
N ARG A 159 -6.15 -21.79 -24.70
CA ARG A 159 -7.41 -21.93 -25.45
C ARG A 159 -8.41 -22.69 -24.60
N ARG A 160 -9.71 -22.38 -24.76
CA ARG A 160 -10.82 -23.17 -24.20
C ARG A 160 -10.72 -24.60 -24.77
N THR A 161 -10.09 -25.51 -24.05
CA THR A 161 -9.93 -26.93 -24.44
C THR A 161 -10.99 -27.83 -23.80
N SER A 162 -11.58 -27.41 -22.68
CA SER A 162 -12.59 -28.16 -21.95
C SER A 162 -13.99 -27.69 -22.31
N SER A 163 -14.89 -28.65 -22.57
CA SER A 163 -16.33 -28.40 -22.76
C SER A 163 -16.98 -27.73 -21.54
N ASN A 164 -16.35 -27.83 -20.38
CA ASN A 164 -16.97 -27.48 -19.09
C ASN A 164 -16.72 -26.02 -18.69
N GLY A 165 -16.09 -25.19 -19.54
CA GLY A 165 -15.84 -23.77 -19.23
C GLY A 165 -14.84 -23.53 -18.08
N LEU A 166 -14.26 -24.60 -17.52
CA LEU A 166 -13.24 -24.57 -16.47
C LEU A 166 -11.94 -25.20 -16.99
N ASP A 167 -10.81 -24.60 -16.60
CA ASP A 167 -9.45 -25.07 -16.88
C ASP A 167 -8.69 -25.27 -15.57
N ARG A 168 -8.14 -26.46 -15.36
CA ARG A 168 -7.37 -26.80 -14.16
C ARG A 168 -5.90 -26.96 -14.52
N GLY A 169 -5.03 -26.29 -13.79
CA GLY A 169 -3.59 -26.40 -14.02
C GLY A 169 -2.78 -25.45 -13.17
N VAL A 170 -1.48 -25.38 -13.45
CA VAL A 170 -0.56 -24.44 -12.82
C VAL A 170 -0.53 -23.15 -13.64
N PHE A 171 -0.82 -22.04 -12.97
CA PHE A 171 -0.80 -20.70 -13.55
C PHE A 171 0.25 -19.85 -12.83
N VAL A 172 0.81 -18.90 -13.56
CA VAL A 172 1.68 -17.86 -13.02
C VAL A 172 0.85 -16.59 -12.90
N PHE A 173 0.67 -16.11 -11.68
CA PHE A 173 0.01 -14.83 -11.39
C PHE A 173 1.07 -13.77 -11.14
N PHE A 174 0.81 -12.52 -11.54
CA PHE A 174 1.58 -11.38 -11.06
C PHE A 174 0.85 -10.73 -9.89
N ASP A 175 1.48 -10.73 -8.72
CA ASP A 175 0.95 -10.13 -7.49
C ASP A 175 1.48 -8.69 -7.33
N PRO A 176 0.62 -7.66 -7.45
CA PRO A 176 1.03 -6.26 -7.33
C PRO A 176 1.37 -5.86 -5.89
N THR A 177 0.94 -6.62 -4.88
CA THR A 177 1.24 -6.30 -3.46
C THR A 177 2.66 -6.71 -3.09
N SER A 178 3.08 -7.90 -3.51
CA SER A 178 4.45 -8.40 -3.29
C SER A 178 5.42 -8.07 -4.43
N TRP A 179 4.91 -7.58 -5.56
CA TRP A 179 5.65 -7.29 -6.79
C TRP A 179 6.39 -8.51 -7.36
N GLN A 180 5.72 -9.67 -7.38
CA GLN A 180 6.33 -10.95 -7.77
C GLN A 180 5.42 -11.81 -8.66
N LYS A 181 6.04 -12.68 -9.47
CA LYS A 181 5.37 -13.75 -10.21
C LYS A 181 5.23 -14.98 -9.31
N VAL A 182 3.99 -15.40 -9.03
CA VAL A 182 3.68 -16.51 -8.11
C VAL A 182 3.03 -17.66 -8.89
N LYS A 183 3.64 -18.84 -8.83
CA LYS A 183 3.06 -20.09 -9.38
C LYS A 183 2.01 -20.65 -8.43
N ARG A 184 0.82 -20.97 -8.94
CA ARG A 184 -0.28 -21.56 -8.17
C ARG A 184 -1.04 -22.59 -9.00
N GLU A 185 -1.38 -23.71 -8.38
CA GLU A 185 -2.40 -24.60 -8.93
C GLU A 185 -3.77 -23.93 -8.76
N TRP A 186 -4.54 -23.87 -9.84
CA TRP A 186 -5.80 -23.14 -9.86
C TRP A 186 -6.83 -23.81 -10.78
N THR A 187 -8.11 -23.59 -10.45
CA THR A 187 -9.24 -23.90 -11.33
C THR A 187 -9.78 -22.60 -11.90
N LEU A 188 -9.41 -22.29 -13.14
CA LEU A 188 -9.79 -21.07 -13.83
C LEU A 188 -11.13 -21.23 -14.54
N SER A 189 -12.09 -20.36 -14.25
CA SER A 189 -13.27 -20.18 -15.09
C SER A 189 -12.93 -19.27 -16.27
N TRP A 190 -13.23 -19.70 -17.49
CA TRP A 190 -12.99 -18.88 -18.68
C TRP A 190 -13.82 -17.60 -18.69
N ASP A 191 -15.00 -17.61 -18.08
CA ASP A 191 -15.90 -16.46 -18.05
C ASP A 191 -15.44 -15.39 -17.04
N ALA A 192 -14.53 -15.74 -16.13
CA ALA A 192 -13.90 -14.80 -15.20
C ALA A 192 -12.77 -13.98 -15.87
N LEU A 193 -12.33 -14.39 -17.06
CA LEU A 193 -11.32 -13.66 -17.83
C LEU A 193 -11.94 -12.54 -18.64
N GLU A 194 -11.13 -11.52 -18.89
CA GLU A 194 -11.43 -10.49 -19.89
C GLU A 194 -11.22 -11.06 -21.30
N GLU A 195 -12.28 -10.98 -22.12
CA GLU A 195 -12.20 -11.32 -23.53
C GLU A 195 -11.87 -10.07 -24.34
N ARG A 196 -10.72 -10.09 -25.02
CA ARG A 196 -10.32 -9.00 -25.90
C ARG A 196 -10.61 -9.37 -27.33
N ASN A 197 -11.65 -8.76 -27.91
CA ASN A 197 -11.90 -8.83 -29.34
C ASN A 197 -10.78 -8.07 -30.05
N GLN A 198 -9.88 -8.78 -30.70
CA GLN A 198 -8.96 -8.14 -31.64
C GLN A 198 -9.81 -7.52 -32.76
N PRO A 199 -9.64 -6.23 -33.08
CA PRO A 199 -10.26 -5.70 -34.28
C PRO A 199 -9.72 -6.48 -35.47
N THR A 200 -10.58 -7.24 -36.13
CA THR A 200 -10.30 -7.86 -37.41
C THR A 200 -9.99 -6.72 -38.38
N HIS A 201 -8.72 -6.53 -38.73
CA HIS A 201 -8.40 -5.74 -39.91
C HIS A 201 -9.08 -6.43 -41.10
N PRO A 202 -10.04 -5.80 -41.80
CA PRO A 202 -10.55 -6.38 -43.02
C PRO A 202 -9.39 -6.43 -44.01
N SER A 203 -8.97 -7.65 -44.37
CA SER A 203 -8.06 -7.90 -45.49
C SER A 203 -8.69 -7.25 -46.72
N ASN A 204 -8.13 -6.12 -47.17
CA ASN A 204 -8.60 -5.41 -48.33
C ASN A 204 -8.19 -6.23 -49.57
N SER A 205 -9.02 -7.21 -49.92
CA SER A 205 -8.94 -7.93 -51.19
C SER A 205 -9.42 -6.98 -52.28
N SER A 206 -8.54 -6.10 -52.75
CA SER A 206 -8.79 -5.28 -53.92
C SER A 206 -8.93 -6.18 -55.15
N ASN A 207 -10.18 -6.54 -55.45
CA ASN A 207 -10.57 -7.27 -56.64
C ASN A 207 -10.55 -6.28 -57.81
N THR A 208 -9.43 -6.24 -58.53
CA THR A 208 -9.26 -5.40 -59.73
C THR A 208 -10.03 -6.02 -60.89
N ASN A 209 -11.34 -5.76 -60.97
CA ASN A 209 -12.08 -5.96 -62.22
C ASN A 209 -11.74 -4.82 -63.17
N ARG A 210 -10.90 -5.12 -64.17
CA ARG A 210 -10.74 -4.30 -65.37
C ARG A 210 -12.04 -4.33 -66.16
N VAL A 211 -12.67 -3.17 -66.29
CA VAL A 211 -13.55 -2.85 -67.43
C VAL A 211 -12.72 -1.96 -68.35
N ILE A 212 -12.39 -2.44 -69.53
CA ILE A 212 -12.02 -1.61 -70.68
C ILE A 212 -12.81 -2.15 -71.88
N MET A 213 -13.65 -1.26 -72.39
CA MET A 213 -14.34 -1.16 -73.70
C MET A 213 -14.71 -2.46 -74.43
#